data_AF-A0A7V3FTM2-F1
#
_entry.id   AF-A0A7V3FTM2-F1
#
_cell.length_a   1.000
_cell.length_b   1.000
_cell.length_c   1.000
_cell.angle_alpha   90.00
_cell.angle_beta   90.00
_cell.angle_gamma   90.00
#
_symmetry.space_group_name_H-M   'P 1'
#
loop_
_entity.id
_entity.type
_entity.pdbx_description
1 polymer ?
#
loop_
_entity_poly.entity_id
_entity_poly.type
_entity_poly.pdbx_seq_one_letter_code
_entity_poly.pdbx_strand_id
1 'polypeptide(L)'
;TAIREIPAGQIKASSALVFTIISSALFMLSTYFINPLCFYLSPVALFVVLGYSYTKRFTPLCHLILGLGLSLAPIGAYLALTERFDVLPILFSVLVFFWVGGFDIIFALQDEEFDRSQGLKSIPVLMGKAKALRLSEAMHAVSALLVILGYNYGGFSWLYICGASVFIGLLIYQHLIVKPHDLSRVNLAFGTSNGIASVIFGVFVCLDIFLL
;
A
#
# COMPACT_ATOMS: atom_id res chain seq x y z
N THR A 1 -14.22 15.51 -4.19
CA THR A 1 -14.83 14.17 -4.32
C THR A 1 -16.30 14.17 -4.73
N ALA A 2 -16.91 15.31 -5.09
CA ALA A 2 -18.35 15.38 -5.42
C ALA A 2 -18.81 14.47 -6.59
N ILE A 3 -17.88 14.11 -7.49
CA ILE A 3 -18.15 13.23 -8.64
C ILE A 3 -18.17 11.73 -8.30
N ARG A 4 -17.88 11.33 -7.05
CA ARG A 4 -17.89 9.93 -6.63
C ARG A 4 -19.32 9.38 -6.62
N GLU A 5 -19.45 8.07 -6.78
CA GLU A 5 -20.70 7.36 -7.08
C GLU A 5 -21.77 7.54 -5.98
N ILE A 6 -21.37 7.53 -4.70
CA ILE A 6 -22.29 7.76 -3.57
C ILE A 6 -22.71 9.24 -3.49
N PRO A 7 -21.80 10.24 -3.42
CA PRO A 7 -22.18 11.67 -3.46
C PRO A 7 -22.99 12.08 -4.69
N ALA A 8 -22.71 11.49 -5.86
CA ALA A 8 -23.43 11.75 -7.10
C ALA A 8 -24.81 11.06 -7.18
N GLY A 9 -25.20 10.29 -6.16
CA GLY A 9 -26.49 9.58 -6.11
C GLY A 9 -26.60 8.38 -7.05
N GLN A 10 -25.50 7.96 -7.70
CA GLN A 10 -25.47 6.80 -8.59
C GLN A 10 -25.60 5.49 -7.80
N ILE A 11 -25.09 5.46 -6.56
CA ILE A 11 -25.20 4.32 -5.65
C ILE A 11 -25.73 4.80 -4.29
N LYS A 12 -26.74 4.11 -3.75
CA LYS A 12 -27.23 4.36 -2.38
C LYS A 12 -26.20 3.92 -1.35
N ALA A 13 -25.97 4.74 -0.33
CA ALA A 13 -25.05 4.41 0.77
C ALA A 13 -25.42 3.08 1.48
N SER A 14 -26.71 2.78 1.61
CA SER A 14 -27.19 1.51 2.17
C SER A 14 -26.81 0.31 1.30
N SER A 15 -26.87 0.44 -0.03
CA SER A 15 -26.43 -0.61 -0.96
C SER A 15 -24.93 -0.88 -0.85
N ALA A 16 -24.12 0.18 -0.75
CA ALA A 16 -22.67 0.04 -0.52
C ALA A 16 -22.36 -0.61 0.83
N LEU A 17 -23.12 -0.29 1.88
CA LEU A 17 -22.97 -0.91 3.20
C LEU A 17 -23.32 -2.40 3.17
N VAL A 18 -24.47 -2.77 2.58
CA VAL A 18 -24.89 -4.18 2.44
C VAL A 18 -23.86 -4.97 1.65
N PHE A 19 -23.37 -4.42 0.53
CA PHE A 19 -22.31 -5.04 -0.25
C PHE A 19 -21.05 -5.28 0.61
N THR A 20 -20.61 -4.26 1.36
CA THR A 20 -19.44 -4.37 2.25
C THR A 20 -19.62 -5.45 3.31
N ILE A 21 -20.80 -5.56 3.93
CA ILE A 21 -21.11 -6.59 4.92
C ILE A 21 -21.05 -7.98 4.29
N ILE A 22 -21.66 -8.17 3.12
CA ILE A 22 -21.65 -9.45 2.39
C ILE A 22 -20.22 -9.83 2.01
N SER A 23 -19.43 -8.89 1.45
CA SER A 23 -18.03 -9.14 1.10
C SER A 23 -17.19 -9.50 2.33
N SER A 24 -17.42 -8.85 3.47
CA SER A 24 -16.71 -9.17 4.72
C SER A 24 -17.06 -10.57 5.23
N ALA A 25 -18.35 -10.95 5.18
CA ALA A 25 -18.80 -12.29 5.55
C ALA A 25 -18.23 -13.36 4.62
N LEU A 26 -18.23 -13.11 3.30
CA LEU A 26 -17.64 -14.02 2.31
C LEU A 26 -16.13 -14.15 2.49
N PHE A 27 -15.43 -13.06 2.84
CA PHE A 27 -14.00 -13.11 3.16
C PHE A 27 -13.74 -13.99 4.38
N MET A 28 -14.45 -13.77 5.49
CA MET A 28 -14.35 -14.60 6.70
C MET A 28 -14.63 -16.07 6.40
N LEU A 29 -15.71 -16.36 5.67
CA LEU A 29 -16.07 -17.72 5.26
C LEU A 29 -15.00 -18.36 4.39
N SER A 30 -14.42 -17.60 3.45
CA SER A 30 -13.32 -18.10 2.60
C SER A 30 -12.11 -18.44 3.46
N THR A 31 -11.75 -17.60 4.43
CA THR A 31 -10.60 -17.86 5.32
C THR A 31 -10.81 -19.08 6.21
N TYR A 32 -12.05 -19.38 6.59
CA TYR A 32 -12.42 -20.61 7.30
C TYR A 32 -12.13 -21.86 6.46
N PHE A 33 -12.39 -21.82 5.15
CA PHE A 33 -12.11 -22.93 4.24
C PHE A 33 -10.63 -23.03 3.82
N ILE A 34 -9.81 -22.01 4.09
CA ILE A 34 -8.38 -22.01 3.77
C ILE A 34 -7.59 -22.76 4.85
N ASN A 35 -7.52 -22.20 6.06
CA ASN A 35 -6.91 -22.84 7.22
C ASN A 35 -7.26 -22.10 8.53
N PRO A 36 -7.14 -22.74 9.71
CA PRO A 36 -7.39 -22.12 11.01
C PRO A 36 -6.62 -20.82 11.25
N LEU A 37 -5.34 -20.75 10.85
CA LEU A 37 -4.52 -19.54 11.08
C LEU A 37 -5.08 -18.32 10.34
N CYS A 38 -5.43 -18.48 9.06
CA CYS A 38 -6.06 -17.42 8.26
C CYS A 38 -7.43 -17.02 8.82
N PHE A 39 -8.23 -17.98 9.29
CA PHE A 39 -9.53 -17.69 9.90
C PHE A 39 -9.42 -16.87 11.20
N TYR A 40 -8.46 -17.18 12.08
CA TYR A 40 -8.28 -16.41 13.31
C TYR A 40 -7.68 -15.03 13.06
N LEU A 41 -6.92 -14.84 11.97
CA LEU A 41 -6.33 -13.55 11.60
C LEU A 41 -7.25 -12.69 10.74
N SER A 42 -8.29 -13.25 10.11
CA SER A 42 -9.17 -12.51 9.21
C SER A 42 -9.97 -11.38 9.89
N PRO A 43 -10.41 -11.46 11.16
CA PRO A 43 -10.98 -10.31 11.87
C PRO A 43 -9.98 -9.17 12.03
N VAL A 44 -8.70 -9.48 12.26
CA VAL A 44 -7.63 -8.48 12.39
C VAL A 44 -7.41 -7.79 11.05
N ALA A 45 -7.36 -8.55 9.96
CA ALA A 45 -7.23 -8.01 8.61
C ALA A 45 -8.41 -7.09 8.25
N LEU A 46 -9.65 -7.53 8.51
CA LEU A 46 -10.84 -6.70 8.29
C LEU A 46 -10.83 -5.44 9.14
N PHE A 47 -10.41 -5.52 10.41
CA PHE A 47 -10.33 -4.34 11.27
C PHE A 47 -9.39 -3.28 10.70
N VAL A 48 -8.24 -3.68 10.17
CA VAL A 48 -7.31 -2.74 9.51
C VAL A 48 -7.91 -2.17 8.22
N VAL A 49 -8.42 -3.03 7.32
CA VAL A 49 -8.92 -2.63 6.00
C VAL A 49 -10.20 -1.79 6.08
N LEU A 50 -11.09 -2.07 7.04
CA LEU A 50 -12.30 -1.26 7.25
C LEU A 50 -11.99 -0.01 8.08
N GLY A 51 -11.06 -0.12 9.03
CA GLY A 51 -10.72 0.94 9.97
C GLY A 51 -9.89 2.07 9.37
N TYR A 52 -9.01 1.80 8.39
CA TYR A 52 -8.04 2.80 7.93
C TYR A 52 -8.71 4.10 7.46
N SER A 53 -9.89 4.02 6.82
CA SER A 53 -10.61 5.18 6.28
C SER A 53 -11.02 6.18 7.36
N TYR A 54 -11.20 5.72 8.60
CA TYR A 54 -11.60 6.56 9.73
C TYR A 54 -10.41 7.27 10.41
N THR A 55 -9.19 6.78 10.18
CA THR A 55 -7.99 7.19 10.94
C THR A 55 -7.59 8.64 10.76
N LYS A 56 -7.86 9.23 9.58
CA LYS A 56 -7.66 10.66 9.30
C LYS A 56 -8.35 11.59 10.32
N ARG A 57 -9.39 11.13 11.03
CA ARG A 57 -10.10 11.96 12.01
C ARG A 57 -9.32 12.16 13.32
N PHE A 58 -8.41 11.25 13.66
CA PHE A 58 -7.75 11.27 14.96
C PHE A 58 -6.22 11.12 14.92
N THR A 59 -5.61 10.67 13.83
CA THR A 59 -4.15 10.60 13.68
C THR A 59 -3.65 11.06 12.30
N PRO A 60 -2.51 11.79 12.23
CA PRO A 60 -1.85 12.09 10.95
C PRO A 60 -1.19 10.86 10.32
N LEU A 61 -1.01 9.77 11.08
CA LEU A 61 -0.38 8.52 10.61
C LEU A 61 -1.33 7.64 9.78
N CYS A 62 -2.44 8.19 9.28
CA CYS A 62 -3.43 7.48 8.47
C CYS A 62 -2.82 6.77 7.25
N HIS A 63 -1.80 7.38 6.64
CA HIS A 63 -1.07 6.84 5.49
C HIS A 63 -0.34 5.53 5.84
N LEU A 64 0.17 5.42 7.07
CA LEU A 64 0.81 4.19 7.55
C LEU A 64 -0.21 3.10 7.81
N ILE A 65 -1.41 3.44 8.28
CA ILE A 65 -2.47 2.46 8.53
C ILE A 65 -3.06 1.96 7.20
N LEU A 66 -3.16 2.83 6.19
CA LEU A 66 -3.47 2.43 4.82
C LEU A 66 -2.37 1.51 4.26
N GLY A 67 -1.09 1.87 4.47
CA GLY A 67 0.05 1.02 4.12
C GLY A 67 0.02 -0.34 4.81
N LEU A 68 -0.38 -0.38 6.08
CA LEU A 68 -0.59 -1.62 6.83
C LEU A 68 -1.65 -2.48 6.15
N GLY A 69 -2.77 -1.90 5.72
CA GLY A 69 -3.82 -2.62 5.01
C GLY A 69 -3.31 -3.41 3.80
N LEU A 70 -2.49 -2.80 2.95
CA LEU A 70 -1.92 -3.50 1.78
C LEU A 70 -0.76 -4.43 2.16
N SER A 71 0.00 -4.12 3.21
CA SER A 71 1.09 -4.97 3.70
C SER A 71 0.62 -6.33 4.20
N LEU A 72 -0.67 -6.52 4.48
CA LEU A 72 -1.22 -7.82 4.85
C LEU A 72 -1.25 -8.81 3.68
N ALA A 73 -1.13 -8.34 2.43
CA ALA A 73 -1.28 -9.20 1.26
C ALA A 73 -0.14 -10.23 1.10
N PRO A 74 1.16 -9.87 1.16
CA PRO A 74 2.24 -10.86 0.99
C PRO A 74 2.23 -11.92 2.09
N ILE A 75 2.11 -11.52 3.35
CA ILE A 75 2.00 -12.46 4.47
C ILE A 75 0.72 -13.28 4.41
N GLY A 76 -0.42 -12.67 4.08
CA GLY A 76 -1.70 -13.38 3.95
C GLY A 76 -1.67 -14.46 2.88
N ALA A 77 -1.07 -14.17 1.72
CA ALA A 77 -0.90 -15.14 0.64
C ALA A 77 -0.02 -16.33 1.07
N TYR A 78 1.08 -16.06 1.79
CA TYR A 78 1.95 -17.11 2.31
C TYR A 78 1.27 -17.96 3.39
N LEU A 79 0.57 -17.34 4.35
CA LEU A 79 -0.16 -18.04 5.41
C LEU A 79 -1.27 -18.92 4.84
N ALA A 80 -1.93 -18.50 3.76
CA ALA A 80 -2.97 -19.28 3.10
C ALA A 80 -2.47 -20.62 2.55
N LEU A 81 -1.20 -20.69 2.14
CA LEU A 81 -0.59 -21.89 1.55
C LEU A 81 0.19 -22.75 2.54
N THR A 82 0.79 -22.12 3.56
CA THR A 82 1.80 -22.79 4.40
C THR A 82 1.41 -22.96 5.86
N GLU A 83 0.37 -22.25 6.31
CA GLU A 83 -0.11 -22.23 7.70
C GLU A 83 0.99 -21.91 8.75
N ARG A 84 2.05 -21.20 8.34
CA ARG A 84 3.14 -20.81 9.24
C ARG A 84 3.73 -19.47 8.86
N PHE A 85 4.36 -18.80 9.82
CA PHE A 85 5.13 -17.60 9.56
C PHE A 85 6.51 -17.92 9.01
N ASP A 86 6.99 -17.04 8.14
CA ASP A 86 8.34 -17.09 7.58
C ASP A 86 8.85 -15.66 7.37
N VAL A 87 10.16 -15.49 7.37
CA VAL A 87 10.82 -14.19 7.36
C VAL A 87 10.65 -13.51 6.01
N LEU A 88 10.76 -14.24 4.90
CA LEU A 88 10.66 -13.65 3.55
C LEU A 88 9.32 -12.95 3.27
N PRO A 89 8.13 -13.56 3.50
CA PRO A 89 6.85 -12.88 3.32
C PRO A 89 6.63 -11.74 4.32
N ILE A 90 7.19 -11.83 5.54
CA ILE A 90 7.18 -10.72 6.50
C ILE A 90 8.01 -9.55 5.96
N LEU A 91 9.22 -9.83 5.44
CA LEU A 91 10.09 -8.82 4.84
C LEU A 91 9.41 -8.12 3.66
N PHE A 92 8.76 -8.87 2.76
CA PHE A 92 7.97 -8.28 1.67
C PHE A 92 6.75 -7.49 2.17
N SER A 93 6.13 -7.91 3.27
CA SER A 93 5.04 -7.15 3.89
C SER A 93 5.53 -5.81 4.43
N VAL A 94 6.66 -5.79 5.15
CA VAL A 94 7.27 -4.54 5.65
C VAL A 94 7.71 -3.63 4.50
N LEU A 95 8.25 -4.20 3.42
CA LEU A 95 8.57 -3.46 2.20
C LEU A 95 7.33 -2.78 1.61
N VAL A 96 6.22 -3.53 1.48
CA VAL A 96 4.94 -3.00 0.99
C VAL A 96 4.40 -1.91 1.92
N PHE A 97 4.51 -2.08 3.25
CA PHE A 97 4.11 -1.05 4.21
C PHE A 97 4.80 0.30 3.96
N PHE A 98 6.13 0.29 3.79
CA PHE A 98 6.90 1.51 3.55
C PHE A 98 6.69 2.08 2.15
N TRP A 99 6.58 1.22 1.14
CA TRP A 99 6.27 1.64 -0.22
C TRP A 99 4.90 2.33 -0.29
N VAL A 100 3.87 1.70 0.27
CA VAL A 100 2.49 2.18 0.19
C VAL A 100 2.28 3.43 1.02
N GLY A 101 2.76 3.45 2.26
CA GLY A 101 2.68 4.66 3.06
C GLY A 101 3.46 5.82 2.45
N GLY A 102 4.61 5.54 1.82
CA GLY A 102 5.40 6.54 1.12
C GLY A 102 4.64 7.20 -0.03
N PHE A 103 4.08 6.42 -0.96
CA PHE A 103 3.36 7.01 -2.09
C PHE A 103 2.01 7.61 -1.68
N ASP A 104 1.34 7.09 -0.64
CA ASP A 104 0.07 7.65 -0.17
C ASP A 104 0.27 9.05 0.41
N ILE A 105 1.44 9.31 1.03
CA ILE A 105 1.84 10.66 1.44
C ILE A 105 1.99 11.59 0.22
N ILE A 106 2.61 11.12 -0.87
CA ILE A 106 2.75 11.90 -2.12
C ILE A 106 1.37 12.25 -2.67
N PHE A 107 0.47 11.28 -2.71
CA PHE A 107 -0.89 11.47 -3.21
C PHE A 107 -1.68 12.48 -2.38
N ALA A 108 -1.54 12.41 -1.05
CA ALA A 108 -2.22 13.28 -0.10
C ALA A 108 -1.75 14.74 -0.11
N LEU A 109 -0.64 15.07 -0.80
CA LEU A 109 -0.20 16.46 -0.97
C LEU A 109 -1.26 17.34 -1.65
N GLN A 110 -2.08 16.74 -2.51
CA GLN A 110 -3.17 17.42 -3.22
C GLN A 110 -4.30 17.83 -2.28
N ASP A 111 -4.49 17.10 -1.19
CA ASP A 111 -5.60 17.27 -0.27
C ASP A 111 -5.25 18.13 0.95
N GLU A 112 -4.03 18.68 1.06
CA GLU A 112 -3.57 19.37 2.27
C GLU A 112 -4.51 20.52 2.69
N GLU A 113 -4.86 21.41 1.76
CA GLU A 113 -5.71 22.57 2.05
C GLU A 113 -7.12 22.14 2.46
N PHE A 114 -7.66 21.13 1.78
CA PHE A 114 -8.97 20.57 2.10
C PHE A 114 -8.95 19.90 3.48
N ASP A 115 -8.00 18.99 3.73
CA ASP A 115 -7.84 18.30 5.00
C ASP A 115 -7.71 19.31 6.15
N ARG A 116 -6.91 20.38 5.96
CA ARG A 116 -6.75 21.47 6.94
C ARG A 116 -8.06 22.20 7.20
N SER A 117 -8.80 22.55 6.15
CA SER A 117 -10.09 23.27 6.27
C SER A 117 -11.17 22.46 6.98
N GLN A 118 -11.10 21.13 6.88
CA GLN A 118 -12.06 20.20 7.49
C GLN A 118 -11.59 19.67 8.85
N GLY A 119 -10.45 20.13 9.37
CA GLY A 119 -9.88 19.64 10.62
C GLY A 119 -9.42 18.17 10.57
N LEU A 120 -9.18 17.63 9.37
CA LEU A 120 -8.65 16.29 9.17
C LEU A 120 -7.14 16.27 9.43
N LYS A 121 -6.65 15.13 9.92
CA LYS A 121 -5.24 14.91 10.23
C LYS A 121 -4.62 14.08 9.11
N SER A 122 -3.55 14.59 8.54
CA SER A 122 -2.71 13.90 7.55
C SER A 122 -1.27 14.37 7.71
N ILE A 123 -0.31 13.59 7.19
CA ILE A 123 1.12 13.98 7.22
C ILE A 123 1.33 15.35 6.54
N PRO A 124 0.76 15.64 5.35
CA PRO A 124 0.88 16.96 4.75
C PRO A 124 0.32 18.09 5.63
N VAL A 125 -0.81 17.90 6.32
CA VAL A 125 -1.36 18.91 7.24
C VAL A 125 -0.44 19.16 8.44
N LEU A 126 0.16 18.08 8.98
CA LEU A 126 1.03 18.12 10.15
C LEU A 126 2.35 18.84 9.90
N MET A 127 3.02 18.58 8.77
CA MET A 127 4.39 19.04 8.53
C MET A 127 4.61 19.84 7.24
N GLY A 128 3.56 20.01 6.42
CA GLY A 128 3.60 20.70 5.13
C GLY A 128 4.18 19.83 4.00
N LYS A 129 3.91 20.22 2.75
CA LYS A 129 4.27 19.45 1.54
C LYS A 129 5.75 19.05 1.47
N ALA A 130 6.65 19.99 1.77
CA ALA A 130 8.08 19.75 1.65
C ALA A 130 8.59 18.70 2.63
N LYS A 131 8.20 18.77 3.91
CA LYS A 131 8.61 17.77 4.91
C LYS A 131 7.89 16.44 4.70
N ALA A 132 6.64 16.47 4.26
CA ALA A 132 5.89 15.27 3.88
C ALA A 132 6.58 14.50 2.75
N LEU A 133 7.07 15.21 1.71
CA LEU A 133 7.87 14.60 0.64
C LEU A 133 9.18 13.99 1.18
N ARG A 134 9.90 14.69 2.07
CA ARG A 134 11.12 14.13 2.70
C ARG A 134 10.84 12.86 3.51
N LEU A 135 9.71 12.80 4.22
CA LEU A 135 9.30 11.60 4.93
C LEU A 135 8.98 10.47 3.94
N SER A 136 8.30 10.76 2.84
CA SER A 136 8.04 9.79 1.78
C SER A 136 9.33 9.29 1.11
N GLU A 137 10.33 10.16 0.88
CA GLU A 137 11.67 9.77 0.41
C GLU A 137 12.31 8.76 1.37
N ALA A 138 12.29 9.04 2.68
CA ALA A 138 12.84 8.13 3.69
C ALA A 138 12.12 6.77 3.70
N MET A 139 10.79 6.77 3.59
CA MET A 139 10.00 5.53 3.51
C MET A 139 10.34 4.73 2.24
N HIS A 140 10.44 5.37 1.09
CA HIS A 140 10.84 4.70 -0.15
C HIS A 140 12.28 4.21 -0.11
N ALA A 141 13.19 4.90 0.58
CA ALA A 141 14.56 4.42 0.79
C ALA A 141 14.58 3.14 1.65
N VAL A 142 13.74 3.05 2.70
CA VAL A 142 13.58 1.83 3.49
C VAL A 142 13.00 0.71 2.62
N SER A 143 11.98 0.99 1.80
CA SER A 143 11.44 0.00 0.86
C SER A 143 12.50 -0.51 -0.12
N ALA A 144 13.30 0.38 -0.72
CA ALA A 144 14.40 0.02 -1.62
C ALA A 144 15.44 -0.85 -0.91
N LEU A 145 15.81 -0.54 0.33
CA LEU A 145 16.71 -1.37 1.13
C LEU A 145 16.12 -2.77 1.35
N LEU A 146 14.83 -2.87 1.69
CA LEU A 146 14.17 -4.15 1.92
C LEU A 146 14.09 -4.99 0.63
N VAL A 147 13.89 -4.38 -0.54
CA VAL A 147 13.98 -5.10 -1.83
C VAL A 147 15.38 -5.70 -2.00
N ILE A 148 16.43 -4.94 -1.71
CA ILE A 148 17.81 -5.43 -1.83
C ILE A 148 18.09 -6.55 -0.82
N LEU A 149 17.57 -6.46 0.41
CA LEU A 149 17.71 -7.53 1.40
C LEU A 149 16.92 -8.79 0.99
N GLY A 150 15.77 -8.62 0.33
CA GLY A 150 14.95 -9.69 -0.20
C GLY A 150 15.68 -10.58 -1.21
N TYR A 151 16.60 -10.01 -2.01
CA TYR A 151 17.47 -10.76 -2.92
C TYR A 151 18.26 -11.86 -2.18
N ASN A 152 19.00 -11.47 -1.14
CA ASN A 152 19.88 -12.37 -0.39
C ASN A 152 19.07 -13.41 0.40
N TYR A 153 17.97 -12.99 1.02
CA TYR A 153 17.16 -13.88 1.85
C TYR A 153 16.35 -14.89 1.02
N GLY A 154 15.88 -14.48 -0.15
CA GLY A 154 15.09 -15.35 -1.03
C GLY A 154 15.91 -16.31 -1.89
N GLY A 155 17.24 -16.19 -1.91
CA GLY A 155 18.10 -17.00 -2.77
C GLY A 155 17.84 -16.76 -4.26
N PHE A 156 17.41 -15.55 -4.62
CA PHE A 156 17.03 -15.20 -5.98
C PHE A 156 18.25 -15.03 -6.90
N SER A 157 18.01 -15.09 -8.20
CA SER A 157 18.99 -14.93 -9.28
C SER A 157 18.98 -13.51 -9.85
N TRP A 158 19.66 -13.31 -10.98
CA TRP A 158 19.86 -11.99 -11.58
C TRP A 158 18.57 -11.36 -12.14
N LEU A 159 17.52 -12.15 -12.44
CA LEU A 159 16.24 -11.61 -12.91
C LEU A 159 15.56 -10.81 -11.81
N TYR A 160 15.64 -11.26 -10.55
CA TYR A 160 15.20 -10.47 -9.41
C TYR A 160 15.86 -9.09 -9.35
N ILE A 161 17.18 -9.03 -9.56
CA ILE A 161 17.95 -7.78 -9.54
C ILE A 161 17.46 -6.82 -10.63
N CYS A 162 17.16 -7.34 -11.82
CA CYS A 162 16.58 -6.53 -12.91
C CYS A 162 15.23 -5.93 -12.50
N GLY A 163 14.32 -6.74 -11.97
CA GLY A 163 13.01 -6.27 -11.48
C GLY A 163 13.15 -5.24 -10.34
N ALA A 164 14.02 -5.53 -9.36
CA ALA A 164 14.33 -4.66 -8.24
C ALA A 164 14.89 -3.30 -8.71
N SER A 165 15.78 -3.31 -9.70
CA SER A 165 16.36 -2.09 -10.27
C SER A 165 15.31 -1.19 -10.92
N VAL A 166 14.36 -1.79 -11.66
CA VAL A 166 13.24 -1.05 -12.24
C VAL A 166 12.33 -0.49 -11.15
N PHE A 167 11.99 -1.30 -10.13
CA PHE A 167 11.17 -0.87 -9.00
C PHE A 167 11.79 0.34 -8.27
N ILE A 168 13.07 0.24 -7.89
CA ILE A 168 13.81 1.31 -7.22
C ILE A 168 13.93 2.54 -8.12
N GLY A 169 14.23 2.36 -9.41
CA GLY A 169 14.28 3.46 -10.37
C GLY A 169 12.96 4.23 -10.48
N LEU A 170 11.83 3.53 -10.41
CA LEU A 170 10.51 4.14 -10.41
C LEU A 170 10.19 4.87 -9.08
N LEU A 171 10.63 4.36 -7.94
CA LEU A 171 10.52 5.09 -6.66
C LEU A 171 11.30 6.41 -6.70
N ILE A 172 12.51 6.41 -7.27
CA ILE A 172 13.32 7.62 -7.46
C ILE A 172 12.60 8.57 -8.42
N TYR A 173 12.10 8.06 -9.54
CA TYR A 173 11.40 8.84 -10.55
C TYR A 173 10.20 9.62 -9.97
N GLN A 174 9.41 9.01 -9.07
CA GLN A 174 8.29 9.68 -8.40
C GLN A 174 8.74 10.95 -7.66
N HIS A 175 9.86 10.89 -6.92
CA HIS A 175 10.42 12.02 -6.18
C HIS A 175 11.14 13.05 -7.07
N LEU A 176 11.54 12.64 -8.28
CA LEU A 176 12.08 13.56 -9.28
C LEU A 176 10.98 14.41 -9.92
N ILE A 177 9.80 13.83 -10.20
CA ILE A 177 8.72 14.54 -10.93
C ILE A 177 7.73 15.27 -10.03
N VAL A 178 7.59 14.88 -8.76
CA VAL A 178 6.72 15.58 -7.81
C VAL A 178 7.54 16.57 -7.01
N LYS A 179 7.11 17.84 -6.98
CA LYS A 179 7.76 18.90 -6.20
C LYS A 179 6.76 19.54 -5.24
N PRO A 180 7.21 20.07 -4.08
CA PRO A 180 6.31 20.73 -3.13
C PRO A 180 5.49 21.87 -3.73
N HIS A 181 6.02 22.52 -4.77
CA HIS A 181 5.40 23.65 -5.47
C HIS A 181 4.75 23.28 -6.82
N ASP A 182 4.89 22.02 -7.27
CA ASP A 182 4.28 21.52 -8.50
C ASP A 182 3.74 20.11 -8.29
N LEU A 183 2.42 20.03 -8.11
CA LEU A 183 1.68 18.79 -7.92
C LEU A 183 1.04 18.26 -9.21
N SER A 184 1.30 18.89 -10.36
CA SER A 184 0.68 18.50 -11.66
C SER A 184 0.99 17.06 -12.06
N ARG A 185 2.09 16.50 -11.56
CA ARG A 185 2.58 15.14 -11.84
C ARG A 185 2.21 14.10 -10.78
N VAL A 186 1.49 14.46 -9.71
CA VAL A 186 1.16 13.53 -8.61
C VAL A 186 0.37 12.31 -9.12
N ASN A 187 -0.61 12.49 -10.01
CA ASN A 187 -1.40 11.37 -10.53
C ASN A 187 -0.58 10.42 -11.42
N LEU A 188 0.41 10.93 -12.15
CA LEU A 188 1.35 10.11 -12.94
C LEU A 188 2.27 9.30 -12.01
N ALA A 189 2.78 9.93 -10.96
CA ALA A 189 3.58 9.28 -9.92
C ALA A 189 2.77 8.21 -9.17
N PHE A 190 1.54 8.53 -8.79
CA PHE A 190 0.67 7.65 -8.00
C PHE A 190 0.12 6.48 -8.82
N GLY A 191 -0.60 6.75 -9.91
CA GLY A 191 -1.35 5.72 -10.64
C GLY A 191 -0.49 4.90 -11.59
N THR A 192 0.27 5.58 -12.45
CA THR A 192 1.01 4.91 -13.52
C THR A 192 2.31 4.29 -13.01
N SER A 193 3.13 5.07 -12.29
CA SER A 193 4.45 4.59 -11.86
C SER A 193 4.36 3.45 -10.84
N ASN A 194 3.50 3.53 -9.83
CA ASN A 194 3.35 2.44 -8.86
C ASN A 194 2.75 1.16 -9.46
N GLY A 195 1.77 1.27 -10.36
CA GLY A 195 1.19 0.12 -11.05
C GLY A 195 2.21 -0.59 -11.94
N ILE A 196 3.02 0.17 -12.68
CA ILE A 196 4.11 -0.39 -13.49
C ILE A 196 5.18 -1.03 -12.59
N ALA A 197 5.57 -0.36 -11.51
CA ALA A 197 6.61 -0.84 -10.60
C ALA A 197 6.24 -2.21 -10.00
N SER A 198 5.01 -2.37 -9.52
CA SER A 198 4.55 -3.62 -8.90
C SER A 198 4.41 -4.77 -9.90
N VAL A 199 3.83 -4.51 -11.08
CA VAL A 199 3.64 -5.53 -12.12
C VAL A 199 5.00 -6.00 -12.66
N ILE A 200 5.90 -5.07 -13.00
CA ILE A 200 7.22 -5.44 -13.50
C ILE A 200 7.98 -6.23 -12.43
N PHE A 201 8.03 -5.73 -11.19
CA PHE A 201 8.75 -6.42 -10.13
C PHE A 201 8.19 -7.83 -9.90
N GLY A 202 6.86 -7.97 -9.80
CA GLY A 202 6.21 -9.27 -9.65
C GLY A 202 6.51 -10.24 -10.80
N VAL A 203 6.49 -9.77 -12.05
CA VAL A 203 6.82 -10.60 -13.22
C VAL A 203 8.27 -11.07 -13.16
N PHE A 204 9.23 -10.19 -12.88
CA PHE A 204 10.63 -10.58 -12.78
C PHE A 204 10.88 -11.57 -11.64
N VAL A 205 10.25 -11.39 -10.48
CA VAL A 205 10.32 -12.34 -9.36
C VAL A 205 9.76 -13.71 -9.76
N CYS A 206 8.59 -13.74 -10.43
CA CYS A 206 8.03 -15.00 -10.92
C CYS A 206 8.96 -15.68 -11.94
N LEU A 207 9.49 -14.93 -12.91
CA LEU A 207 10.41 -15.48 -13.91
C LEU A 207 11.69 -16.01 -13.27
N ASP A 208 12.22 -15.31 -12.27
CA ASP A 208 13.39 -15.77 -11.51
C ASP A 208 13.09 -17.12 -10.84
N ILE A 209 11.98 -17.24 -10.11
CA ILE A 209 11.58 -18.48 -9.42
C ILE A 209 11.33 -19.66 -10.38
N PHE A 210 10.73 -19.39 -11.55
CA PHE A 210 10.31 -20.46 -12.46
C PHE A 210 11.36 -20.85 -13.51
N LEU A 211 12.35 -19.98 -13.78
CA LEU A 211 13.32 -20.19 -14.86
C LEU A 211 14.77 -20.35 -14.40
N LEU A 212 15.12 -19.94 -13.17
CA LEU A 212 16.50 -19.93 -12.63
C LEU A 212 16.57 -20.62 -11.26
#